data_AF-A0A933LRJ9-F1
#
_entry.id   AF-A0A933LRJ9-F1
#
_cell.length_a   1.000
_cell.length_b   1.000
_cell.length_c   1.000
_cell.angle_alpha   90.00
_cell.angle_beta   90.00
_cell.angle_gamma   90.00
#
_symmetry.space_group_name_H-M   'P 1'
#
loop_
_entity.id
_entity.type
_entity.pdbx_description
1 polymer ?
#
loop_
_entity_poly.entity_id
_entity_poly.type
_entity_poly.pdbx_seq_one_letter_code
_entity_poly.pdbx_strand_id
1 'polypeptide(L)'
;MLHELTSKDDPGITEAIGSYLVVHPSSQEKAAKIASQHGIHIGEAHTKALGESLNAGLFLSNEGRVRKAAMAEGFRVTGTIGIILRAAYIHVLTISEAFSLLELMRAEEFRIHPDLIQEAINTLRE
;
A
#
# COMPACT_ATOMS: atom_id res chain seq x y z
N MET A 1 -1.57 4.88 19.81
CA MET A 1 -2.53 3.76 19.68
C MET A 1 -2.84 3.64 18.20
N LEU A 2 -2.54 2.52 17.54
CA LEU A 2 -2.94 2.32 16.14
C LEU A 2 -4.44 2.06 16.14
N HIS A 3 -5.24 3.00 15.65
CA HIS A 3 -6.65 2.72 15.38
C HIS A 3 -6.70 1.88 14.11
N GLU A 4 -6.98 0.59 14.27
CA GLU A 4 -7.34 -0.27 13.14
C GLU A 4 -8.67 0.26 12.61
N LEU A 5 -8.63 0.92 11.45
CA LEU A 5 -9.82 1.38 10.75
C LEU A 5 -10.51 0.15 10.18
N THR A 6 -11.57 -0.30 10.85
CA THR A 6 -12.44 -1.33 10.31
C THR A 6 -13.56 -0.67 9.53
N SER A 7 -13.90 -1.21 8.36
CA SER A 7 -14.87 -0.61 7.43
C SER A 7 -16.29 -0.47 7.98
N LYS A 8 -16.57 -0.97 9.19
CA LYS A 8 -17.91 -0.99 9.76
C LYS A 8 -18.38 0.37 10.26
N ASP A 9 -17.46 1.24 10.69
CA ASP A 9 -17.82 2.45 11.45
C ASP A 9 -17.18 3.75 10.92
N ASP A 10 -16.44 3.70 9.80
CA ASP A 10 -15.82 4.89 9.19
C ASP A 10 -16.65 5.41 8.01
N PRO A 11 -17.19 6.65 8.07
CA PRO A 11 -17.99 7.21 6.99
C PRO A 11 -17.22 7.39 5.68
N GLY A 12 -15.93 7.73 5.75
CA GLY A 12 -15.09 7.92 4.56
C GLY A 12 -14.81 6.60 3.85
N ILE A 13 -14.57 5.52 4.60
CA ILE A 13 -14.46 4.17 4.03
C ILE A 13 -15.78 3.74 3.40
N THR A 14 -16.90 4.02 4.06
CA THR A 14 -18.23 3.66 3.54
C THR A 14 -18.55 4.36 2.21
N GLU A 15 -18.22 5.65 2.09
CA GLU A 15 -18.37 6.41 0.84
C GLU A 15 -17.44 5.91 -0.28
N ALA A 16 -16.22 5.48 0.08
CA ALA A 16 -15.25 4.95 -0.85
C ALA A 16 -15.61 3.56 -1.40
N ILE A 17 -16.38 2.76 -0.64
CA ILE A 17 -16.82 1.43 -1.07
C ILE A 17 -17.76 1.54 -2.28
N GLY A 18 -17.46 0.76 -3.32
CA GLY A 18 -18.23 0.77 -4.57
C GLY A 18 -17.82 1.87 -5.56
N SER A 19 -16.90 2.76 -5.17
CA SER A 19 -16.25 3.71 -6.08
C SER A 19 -14.83 3.26 -6.41
N TYR A 20 -13.84 3.67 -5.61
CA TYR A 20 -12.43 3.30 -5.77
C TYR A 20 -11.96 2.22 -4.76
N LEU A 21 -12.77 1.89 -3.76
CA LEU A 21 -12.60 0.69 -2.95
C LEU A 21 -13.61 -0.37 -3.35
N VAL A 22 -13.13 -1.54 -3.77
CA VAL A 22 -13.98 -2.69 -4.12
C VAL A 22 -13.74 -3.79 -3.11
N VAL A 23 -14.83 -4.31 -2.52
CA VAL A 23 -14.76 -5.38 -1.52
C VAL A 23 -14.88 -6.73 -2.22
N HIS A 24 -13.93 -7.61 -1.95
CA HIS A 24 -13.92 -8.97 -2.48
C HIS A 24 -13.91 -10.00 -1.34
N PRO A 25 -14.58 -11.15 -1.52
CA PRO A 25 -14.40 -12.27 -0.61
C PRO A 25 -12.96 -12.82 -0.73
N SER A 26 -12.41 -13.30 0.38
CA SER A 26 -11.09 -13.97 0.40
C SER A 26 -11.20 -15.37 1.01
N SER A 27 -10.34 -16.29 0.58
CA SER A 27 -10.33 -17.66 1.07
C SER A 27 -9.59 -17.78 2.40
N GLN A 28 -10.31 -18.19 3.45
CA GLN A 28 -9.73 -18.45 4.77
C GLN A 28 -8.68 -19.56 4.74
N GLU A 29 -8.94 -20.65 4.01
CA GLU A 29 -8.03 -21.79 3.91
C GLU A 29 -6.71 -21.37 3.24
N LYS A 30 -6.81 -20.63 2.13
CA LYS A 30 -5.64 -20.14 1.40
C LYS A 30 -4.84 -19.15 2.25
N ALA A 31 -5.51 -18.22 2.94
CA ALA A 31 -4.88 -17.29 3.85
C ALA A 31 -4.16 -18.01 5.01
N ALA A 32 -4.80 -19.01 5.62
CA ALA A 32 -4.18 -19.80 6.70
C ALA A 32 -2.92 -20.53 6.23
N LYS A 33 -2.94 -21.11 5.02
CA LYS A 33 -1.76 -21.75 4.41
C LYS A 33 -0.63 -20.76 4.21
N ILE A 34 -0.92 -19.59 3.63
CA ILE A 34 0.06 -18.52 3.42
C ILE A 34 0.65 -18.04 4.76
N ALA A 35 -0.21 -17.81 5.76
CA ALA A 35 0.21 -17.35 7.09
C ALA A 35 1.22 -18.33 7.71
N SER A 36 0.92 -19.64 7.64
CA SER A 36 1.81 -20.68 8.13
C SER A 36 3.12 -20.79 7.33
N GLN A 37 3.05 -20.69 6.00
CA GLN A 37 4.23 -20.83 5.12
C GLN A 37 5.22 -19.69 5.28
N HIS A 38 4.75 -18.46 5.46
CA HIS A 38 5.60 -17.27 5.50
C HIS A 38 5.78 -16.70 6.91
N GLY A 39 5.10 -17.24 7.92
CA GLY A 39 5.13 -16.74 9.29
C GLY A 39 4.59 -15.30 9.41
N ILE A 40 3.53 -14.98 8.67
CA ILE A 40 2.88 -13.66 8.66
C ILE A 40 1.53 -13.68 9.35
N HIS A 41 1.01 -12.50 9.73
CA HIS A 41 -0.29 -12.41 10.41
C HIS A 41 -1.44 -12.78 9.46
N ILE A 42 -2.53 -13.34 10.00
CA ILE A 42 -3.63 -13.86 9.17
C ILE A 42 -4.26 -12.78 8.27
N GLY A 43 -4.41 -11.54 8.77
CA GLY A 43 -4.93 -10.41 7.97
C GLY A 43 -4.06 -10.06 6.75
N GLU A 44 -2.75 -10.16 6.90
CA GLU A 44 -1.80 -9.94 5.79
C GLU A 44 -1.87 -11.08 4.79
N ALA A 45 -2.04 -12.31 5.29
CA ALA A 45 -2.22 -13.49 4.45
C ALA A 45 -3.53 -13.45 3.66
N HIS A 46 -4.61 -12.90 4.21
CA HIS A 46 -5.85 -12.63 3.46
C HIS A 46 -5.61 -11.64 2.31
N THR A 47 -4.86 -10.57 2.58
CA THR A 47 -4.52 -9.56 1.56
C THR A 47 -3.71 -10.20 0.42
N LYS A 48 -2.70 -11.04 0.75
CA LYS A 48 -1.93 -11.80 -0.25
C LYS A 48 -2.79 -12.80 -1.02
N ALA A 49 -3.59 -13.61 -0.33
CA ALA A 49 -4.48 -14.60 -0.94
C ALA A 49 -5.43 -13.96 -1.95
N LEU A 50 -5.96 -12.79 -1.60
CA LEU A 50 -6.82 -11.99 -2.47
C LEU A 50 -6.05 -11.43 -3.67
N GLY A 51 -4.88 -10.82 -3.45
CA GLY A 51 -4.01 -10.32 -4.52
C GLY A 51 -3.69 -11.37 -5.58
N GLU A 52 -3.36 -12.60 -5.15
CA GLU A 52 -3.16 -13.73 -6.07
C GLU A 52 -4.45 -14.10 -6.83
N SER A 53 -5.61 -14.17 -6.15
CA SER A 53 -6.87 -14.54 -6.81
C SER A 53 -7.34 -13.53 -7.86
N LEU A 54 -6.99 -12.25 -7.67
CA LEU A 54 -7.31 -11.17 -8.59
C LEU A 54 -6.24 -10.99 -9.69
N ASN A 55 -5.16 -11.79 -9.67
CA ASN A 55 -3.97 -11.56 -10.50
C ASN A 55 -3.47 -10.10 -10.42
N ALA A 56 -3.43 -9.56 -9.20
CA ALA A 56 -3.12 -8.16 -8.99
C ALA A 56 -1.71 -7.82 -9.49
N GLY A 57 -1.61 -6.79 -10.35
CA GLY A 57 -0.31 -6.31 -10.86
C GLY A 57 0.49 -5.47 -9.87
N LEU A 58 -0.12 -5.09 -8.74
CA LEU A 58 0.44 -4.23 -7.70
C LEU A 58 -0.03 -4.70 -6.33
N PHE A 59 0.90 -4.78 -5.38
CA PHE A 59 0.62 -5.14 -3.99
C PHE A 59 1.14 -4.04 -3.05
N LEU A 60 0.28 -3.55 -2.16
CA LEU A 60 0.59 -2.49 -1.18
C LEU A 60 0.55 -3.07 0.23
N SER A 61 1.65 -2.94 0.98
CA SER A 61 1.70 -3.33 2.40
C SER A 61 2.73 -2.50 3.16
N ASN A 62 2.35 -2.11 4.39
CA ASN A 62 3.22 -1.40 5.32
C ASN A 62 4.20 -2.34 6.06
N GLU A 63 3.98 -3.65 6.06
CA GLU A 63 4.83 -4.62 6.77
C GLU A 63 5.96 -5.17 5.88
N GLY A 64 7.19 -5.15 6.42
CA GLY A 64 8.40 -5.44 5.63
C GLY A 64 8.57 -6.89 5.19
N ARG A 65 8.16 -7.87 6.01
CA ARG A 65 8.17 -9.30 5.67
C ARG A 65 7.13 -9.63 4.61
N VAL A 66 5.94 -9.04 4.67
CA VAL A 66 4.90 -9.21 3.64
C VAL A 66 5.39 -8.69 2.30
N ARG A 67 6.01 -7.49 2.28
CA ARG A 67 6.64 -6.95 1.06
C ARG A 67 7.67 -7.91 0.48
N LYS A 68 8.55 -8.47 1.30
CA LYS A 68 9.57 -9.45 0.86
C LYS A 68 8.94 -10.73 0.30
N ALA A 69 7.92 -11.26 0.98
CA ALA A 69 7.21 -12.45 0.52
C ALA A 69 6.52 -12.21 -0.84
N ALA A 70 5.83 -11.07 -1.00
CA ALA A 70 5.19 -10.72 -2.26
C ALA A 70 6.21 -10.53 -3.40
N MET A 71 7.34 -9.86 -3.15
CA MET A 71 8.41 -9.70 -4.15
C MET A 71 8.99 -11.04 -4.60
N ALA A 72 9.21 -11.99 -3.68
CA ALA A 72 9.74 -13.31 -3.99
C ALA A 72 8.84 -14.12 -4.94
N GLU A 73 7.55 -13.74 -5.03
CA GLU A 73 6.54 -14.40 -5.85
C GLU A 73 6.14 -13.57 -7.08
N GLY A 74 6.94 -12.55 -7.43
CA GLY A 74 6.80 -11.80 -8.67
C GLY A 74 5.86 -10.59 -8.61
N PHE A 75 5.34 -10.23 -7.43
CA PHE A 75 4.57 -9.01 -7.29
C PHE A 75 5.48 -7.77 -7.34
N ARG A 76 5.03 -6.73 -8.06
CA ARG A 76 5.59 -5.39 -7.90
C ARG A 76 5.10 -4.80 -6.58
N VAL A 77 6.04 -4.43 -5.73
CA VAL A 77 5.77 -3.83 -4.43
C VAL A 77 6.17 -2.36 -4.45
N THR A 78 5.25 -1.48 -4.06
CA THR A 78 5.50 -0.04 -3.89
C THR A 78 4.84 0.46 -2.61
N GLY A 79 5.37 1.55 -2.05
CA GLY A 79 4.72 2.31 -0.98
C GLY A 79 4.09 3.60 -1.51
N THR A 80 3.51 4.40 -0.61
CA THR A 80 2.87 5.68 -0.95
C THR A 80 3.80 6.63 -1.70
N ILE A 81 5.07 6.73 -1.31
CA ILE A 81 6.07 7.54 -2.02
C ILE A 81 6.18 7.09 -3.49
N GLY A 82 6.34 5.80 -3.73
CA GLY A 82 6.46 5.28 -5.10
C GLY A 82 5.18 5.48 -5.91
N ILE A 83 4.00 5.50 -5.28
CA ILE A 83 2.74 5.86 -5.95
C ILE A 83 2.77 7.33 -6.39
N ILE A 84 3.19 8.25 -5.51
CA ILE A 84 3.29 9.69 -5.82
C ILE A 84 4.27 9.92 -6.97
N LEU A 85 5.48 9.34 -6.89
CA LEU A 85 6.49 9.44 -7.95
C LEU A 85 5.98 8.87 -9.26
N ARG A 86 5.31 7.72 -9.24
CA ARG A 86 4.73 7.11 -10.43
C ARG A 86 3.65 8.00 -11.04
N ALA A 87 2.79 8.59 -10.22
CA ALA A 87 1.72 9.48 -10.67
C ALA A 87 2.28 10.75 -11.33
N ALA A 88 3.36 11.31 -10.79
CA ALA A 88 4.10 12.40 -11.42
C ALA A 88 4.69 11.99 -12.78
N TYR A 89 5.36 10.82 -12.82
CA TYR A 89 5.98 10.28 -14.02
C TYR A 89 4.99 10.04 -15.17
N ILE A 90 3.77 9.58 -14.86
CA ILE A 90 2.71 9.38 -15.87
C ILE A 90 1.80 10.60 -16.04
N HIS A 91 2.16 11.76 -15.48
CA HIS A 91 1.44 13.02 -15.56
C HIS A 91 0.00 13.02 -15.01
N VAL A 92 -0.32 12.10 -14.09
CA VAL A 92 -1.55 12.18 -13.28
C VAL A 92 -1.44 13.30 -12.24
N LEU A 93 -0.23 13.54 -11.73
CA LEU A 93 0.12 14.71 -10.92
C LEU A 93 1.13 15.56 -11.66
N THR A 94 1.07 16.88 -11.46
CA THR A 94 2.18 17.77 -11.78
C THR A 94 3.34 17.55 -10.80
N ILE A 95 4.55 17.93 -11.20
CA ILE A 95 5.74 17.89 -10.32
C ILE A 95 5.50 18.70 -9.03
N SER A 96 4.81 19.85 -9.14
CA SER A 96 4.49 20.71 -8.00
C SER A 96 3.52 20.03 -7.01
N GLU A 97 2.48 19.37 -7.51
CA GLU A 97 1.54 18.61 -6.67
C GLU A 97 2.22 17.42 -6.00
N ALA A 98 3.04 16.67 -6.74
CA ALA A 98 3.81 15.57 -6.19
C ALA A 98 4.79 16.02 -5.11
N PHE A 99 5.50 17.12 -5.33
CA PHE A 99 6.37 17.74 -4.33
C PHE A 99 5.59 18.13 -3.06
N SER A 100 4.43 18.76 -3.23
CA SER A 100 3.58 19.21 -2.11
C SER A 100 3.09 18.02 -1.27
N LEU A 101 2.72 16.91 -1.92
CA LEU A 101 2.35 15.67 -1.23
C LEU A 101 3.54 15.06 -0.47
N LEU A 102 4.74 15.01 -1.06
CA LEU A 102 5.93 14.50 -0.38
C LEU A 102 6.31 15.35 0.84
N GLU A 103 6.19 16.68 0.74
CA GLU A 103 6.42 17.58 1.88
C GLU A 103 5.38 17.39 2.99
N LEU A 104 4.10 17.18 2.64
CA LEU A 104 3.06 16.83 3.62
C LEU A 104 3.43 15.56 4.41
N MET A 105 4.07 14.59 3.77
CA MET A 105 4.49 13.34 4.41
C MET A 105 5.64 13.51 5.42
N ARG A 106 6.19 14.71 5.61
CA ARG A 106 7.12 15.01 6.70
C ARG A 106 6.41 15.24 8.04
N ALA A 107 5.09 15.41 8.04
CA ALA A 107 4.32 15.61 9.26
C ALA A 107 4.41 14.39 10.20
N GLU A 108 4.27 14.62 11.50
CA GLU A 108 4.44 13.57 12.54
C GLU A 108 3.45 12.40 12.40
N GLU A 109 2.33 12.61 11.71
CA GLU A 109 1.36 11.55 11.43
C GLU A 109 1.92 10.47 10.50
N PHE A 110 2.94 10.79 9.70
CA PHE A 110 3.57 9.88 8.75
C PHE A 110 4.84 9.26 9.33
N ARG A 111 4.85 7.92 9.41
CA ARG A 111 6.00 7.15 9.91
C ARG A 111 6.97 6.81 8.77
N ILE A 112 7.58 7.83 8.18
CA ILE A 112 8.52 7.69 7.07
C ILE A 112 9.84 8.35 7.42
N HIS A 113 10.94 7.67 7.12
CA HIS A 113 12.27 8.24 7.37
C HIS A 113 12.47 9.49 6.49
N PRO A 114 12.92 10.63 7.05
CA PRO A 114 13.10 11.87 6.29
C PRO A 114 13.97 11.73 5.04
N ASP A 115 15.01 10.89 5.11
CA ASP A 115 15.91 10.64 3.96
C ASP A 115 15.17 10.04 2.76
N LEU A 116 14.20 9.13 2.99
CA LEU A 116 13.40 8.56 1.90
C LEU A 116 12.54 9.61 1.21
N ILE A 117 12.02 10.57 1.98
CA ILE A 117 11.27 11.71 1.42
C ILE A 117 12.20 12.60 0.61
N GLN A 118 13.41 12.86 1.13
CA GLN A 118 14.40 13.69 0.47
C GLN A 118 14.88 13.07 -0.86
N GLU A 119 15.14 11.76 -0.88
CA GLU A 119 15.48 11.00 -2.09
C GLU A 119 14.36 11.07 -3.13
N ALA A 120 13.11 10.94 -2.71
CA ALA A 120 11.96 11.05 -3.59
C ALA A 120 11.84 12.46 -4.21
N ILE A 121 12.04 13.51 -3.41
CA ILE A 121 12.05 14.89 -3.90
C ILE A 121 13.16 15.12 -4.92
N ASN A 122 14.35 14.56 -4.70
CA ASN A 122 15.45 14.68 -5.65
C ASN A 122 15.10 14.00 -6.98
N THR A 123 14.47 12.83 -6.93
CA THR A 123 13.99 12.09 -8.12
C THR A 123 13.02 12.92 -8.97
N LEU A 124 12.19 13.79 -8.37
CA LEU A 124 11.25 14.64 -9.12
C LEU A 124 11.93 15.78 -9.91
N ARG A 125 13.21 16.07 -9.61
CA ARG A 125 13.96 17.20 -10.21
C ARG A 125 14.88 16.77 -11.35
N GLU A 126 15.06 15.47 -11.54
CA GLU A 126 15.80 14.85 -12.65
C GLU A 126 14.90 14.65 -13.88
#